data_AF-A0A926IW56-F1
#
_entry.id   AF-A0A926IW56-F1
#
_cell.length_a   1.000
_cell.length_b   1.000
_cell.length_c   1.000
_cell.angle_alpha   90.00
_cell.angle_beta   90.00
_cell.angle_gamma   90.00
#
_symmetry.space_group_name_H-M   'P 1'
#
loop_
_entity.id
_entity.type
_entity.pdbx_description
1 polymer ?
#
loop_
_entity_poly.entity_id
_entity_poly.type
_entity_poly.pdbx_seq_one_letter_code
_entity_poly.pdbx_strand_id
1 'polypeptide(L)'
;MRRLFLPALLLALLPAAARADEAVSLVPPDAASVGVVRLDELRSSPLAAKLLADTDRLTGEGEAARFMEEAGLRPKEDVDTVTVAAMPRSAGRRHDDALVLFEGRFDPARLASAITARGAMLQRSPDGDYFLLPDKSERGDPGAVAFASSRLVIAGTESQVTAALANRHKRGGSGFLRGEGLGRHLSRLPADASMWVLVDTKRFPIARRQVREERSGDPSEALVGAMKSVSLFAFAAKAQQDGLQLTATGLSDDAETRELLEDALRGVLAMWRMAAQEKSPELVSVLRRFEVDRDREG
;
A
#
# COMPACT_ATOMS: atom_id res chain seq x y z
N MET A 1 -29.94 -57.88 -4.73
CA MET A 1 -30.66 -56.62 -4.47
C MET A 1 -29.90 -55.81 -3.43
N ARG A 2 -29.61 -54.53 -3.72
CA ARG A 2 -29.37 -53.38 -2.80
C ARG A 2 -28.18 -53.48 -1.82
N ARG A 3 -27.34 -52.48 -1.60
CA ARG A 3 -27.07 -51.15 -2.20
C ARG A 3 -25.67 -50.76 -1.66
N LEU A 4 -24.74 -50.36 -2.52
CA LEU A 4 -23.51 -49.68 -2.10
C LEU A 4 -23.86 -48.30 -1.52
N PHE A 5 -23.28 -47.95 -0.37
CA PHE A 5 -23.20 -46.57 0.10
C PHE A 5 -21.71 -46.19 0.17
N LEU A 6 -21.28 -45.35 -0.78
CA LEU A 6 -20.03 -44.60 -0.74
C LEU A 6 -20.25 -43.38 0.16
N PRO A 7 -19.41 -43.09 1.18
CA PRO A 7 -19.39 -41.79 1.80
C PRO A 7 -18.60 -40.83 0.90
N ALA A 8 -19.27 -39.80 0.40
CA ALA A 8 -18.67 -38.70 -0.33
C ALA A 8 -17.76 -37.91 0.62
N LEU A 9 -16.45 -37.93 0.35
CA LEU A 9 -15.46 -37.08 0.98
C LEU A 9 -15.64 -35.66 0.44
N LEU A 10 -16.38 -34.82 1.16
CA LEU A 10 -16.45 -33.38 0.90
C LEU A 10 -15.09 -32.78 1.30
N LEU A 11 -14.18 -32.59 0.34
CA LEU A 11 -13.07 -31.68 0.51
C LEU A 11 -13.66 -30.27 0.64
N ALA A 12 -13.66 -29.73 1.84
CA ALA A 12 -13.90 -28.32 2.08
C ALA A 12 -12.80 -27.52 1.37
N LEU A 13 -13.12 -26.93 0.21
CA LEU A 13 -12.40 -25.77 -0.29
C LEU A 13 -12.62 -24.64 0.72
N LEU A 14 -11.70 -24.51 1.68
CA LEU A 14 -11.58 -23.28 2.45
C LEU A 14 -11.23 -22.17 1.47
N PRO A 15 -11.98 -21.05 1.44
CA PRO A 15 -11.57 -19.91 0.63
C PRO A 15 -10.23 -19.42 1.18
N ALA A 16 -9.23 -19.27 0.30
CA ALA A 16 -7.91 -18.75 0.62
C ALA A 16 -7.91 -17.24 0.97
N ALA A 17 -9.00 -16.72 1.53
CA ALA A 17 -9.22 -15.30 1.80
C ALA A 17 -8.67 -14.84 3.16
N ALA A 18 -8.12 -15.72 3.99
CA ALA A 18 -7.69 -15.41 5.35
C ALA A 18 -6.17 -15.22 5.53
N ARG A 19 -5.42 -14.89 4.47
CA ARG A 19 -3.93 -14.91 4.52
C ARG A 19 -3.20 -13.65 4.09
N ALA A 20 -3.84 -12.72 3.37
CA ALA A 20 -3.28 -11.38 3.12
C ALA A 20 -3.28 -10.47 4.38
N ASP A 21 -3.79 -11.02 5.50
CA ASP A 21 -3.80 -10.35 6.80
C ASP A 21 -2.45 -10.43 7.52
N GLU A 22 -1.54 -11.37 7.19
CA GLU A 22 -0.30 -11.53 7.96
C GLU A 22 0.58 -10.27 7.81
N ALA A 23 0.90 -9.84 6.58
CA ALA A 23 1.67 -8.61 6.38
C ALA A 23 0.99 -7.36 6.97
N VAL A 24 -0.31 -7.19 6.75
CA VAL A 24 -1.07 -6.03 7.26
C VAL A 24 -1.14 -6.05 8.80
N SER A 25 -1.17 -7.23 9.43
CA SER A 25 -1.16 -7.37 10.90
C SER A 25 0.15 -6.94 11.55
N LEU A 26 1.24 -6.81 10.79
CA LEU A 26 2.55 -6.40 11.28
C LEU A 26 2.82 -4.90 11.12
N VAL A 27 1.92 -4.17 10.45
CA VAL A 27 2.02 -2.72 10.27
C VAL A 27 2.12 -2.03 11.63
N PRO A 28 3.15 -1.21 11.90
CA PRO A 28 3.28 -0.53 13.18
C PRO A 28 2.09 0.40 13.47
N PRO A 29 1.59 0.45 14.73
CA PRO A 29 0.42 1.27 15.08
C PRO A 29 0.73 2.77 15.01
N ASP A 30 1.99 3.17 15.03
CA ASP A 30 2.42 4.57 14.92
C ASP A 30 2.67 5.02 13.48
N ALA A 31 2.48 4.15 12.48
CA ALA A 31 2.59 4.49 11.06
C ALA A 31 1.77 5.74 10.71
N ALA A 32 2.36 6.64 9.93
CA ALA A 32 1.72 7.84 9.42
C ALA A 32 1.16 7.66 8.00
N SER A 33 1.62 6.63 7.28
CA SER A 33 1.05 6.19 6.01
C SER A 33 1.14 4.68 5.90
N VAL A 34 0.11 4.04 5.36
CA VAL A 34 0.06 2.60 5.09
C VAL A 34 -0.52 2.40 3.70
N GLY A 35 0.17 1.67 2.84
CA GLY A 35 -0.30 1.29 1.51
C GLY A 35 -0.23 -0.21 1.30
N VAL A 36 -1.20 -0.76 0.61
CA VAL A 36 -1.22 -2.16 0.20
C VAL A 36 -1.52 -2.25 -1.29
N VAL A 37 -0.78 -3.10 -1.98
CA VAL A 37 -0.98 -3.42 -3.40
C VAL A 37 -1.04 -4.93 -3.55
N ARG A 38 -2.16 -5.45 -4.05
CA ARG A 38 -2.38 -6.87 -4.36
C ARG A 38 -2.03 -7.12 -5.82
N LEU A 39 -0.78 -7.51 -6.05
CA LEU A 39 -0.22 -7.70 -7.39
C LEU A 39 -0.82 -8.92 -8.09
N ASP A 40 -1.23 -9.96 -7.36
CA ASP A 40 -1.98 -11.09 -7.92
C ASP A 40 -3.32 -10.68 -8.54
N GLU A 41 -4.10 -9.84 -7.86
CA GLU A 41 -5.35 -9.30 -8.40
C GLU A 41 -5.09 -8.41 -9.62
N LEU A 42 -4.09 -7.52 -9.54
CA LEU A 42 -3.74 -6.64 -10.66
C LEU A 42 -3.26 -7.43 -11.88
N ARG A 43 -2.49 -8.51 -11.71
CA ARG A 43 -2.04 -9.37 -12.82
C ARG A 43 -3.18 -10.09 -13.53
N SER A 44 -4.26 -10.39 -12.81
CA SER A 44 -5.45 -11.02 -13.39
C SER A 44 -6.27 -10.06 -14.27
N SER A 45 -6.06 -8.74 -14.15
CA SER A 45 -6.73 -7.72 -14.97
C SER A 45 -5.89 -7.38 -16.22
N PRO A 46 -6.44 -7.54 -17.43
CA PRO A 46 -5.74 -7.18 -18.67
C PRO A 46 -5.27 -5.72 -18.72
N LEU A 47 -6.04 -4.80 -18.13
CA LEU A 47 -5.71 -3.38 -18.07
C LEU A 47 -4.54 -3.11 -17.13
N ALA A 48 -4.58 -3.66 -15.91
CA ALA A 48 -3.51 -3.46 -14.94
C ALA A 48 -2.22 -4.19 -15.34
N ALA A 49 -2.31 -5.35 -15.99
CA ALA A 49 -1.17 -6.05 -16.58
C ALA A 49 -0.46 -5.19 -17.65
N LYS A 50 -1.21 -4.45 -18.47
CA LYS A 50 -0.65 -3.53 -19.46
C LYS A 50 0.07 -2.34 -18.80
N LEU A 51 -0.54 -1.73 -17.78
CA LEU A 51 0.07 -0.62 -17.03
C LEU A 51 1.35 -1.04 -16.28
N LEU A 52 1.36 -2.25 -15.72
CA LEU A 52 2.55 -2.83 -15.08
C LEU A 52 3.66 -3.08 -16.11
N ALA A 53 3.33 -3.68 -17.26
CA ALA A 53 4.30 -3.96 -18.32
C ALA A 53 4.97 -2.71 -18.90
N ASP A 54 4.24 -1.60 -19.01
CA ASP A 54 4.79 -0.32 -19.46
C ASP A 54 5.68 0.34 -18.40
N THR A 55 5.40 0.12 -17.12
CA THR A 55 6.22 0.62 -16.00
C THR A 55 7.55 -0.15 -15.87
N ASP A 56 7.55 -1.45 -16.15
CA ASP A 56 8.74 -2.30 -16.08
C ASP A 56 9.84 -1.92 -17.09
N ARG A 57 9.47 -1.29 -18.21
CA ARG A 57 10.45 -0.76 -19.19
C ARG A 57 11.29 0.39 -18.63
N LEU A 58 10.87 1.00 -17.51
CA LEU A 58 11.55 2.13 -16.89
C LEU A 58 12.45 1.73 -15.71
N THR A 59 12.33 0.51 -15.17
CA THR A 59 13.03 0.07 -13.95
C THR A 59 14.10 -1.01 -14.20
N GLY A 60 14.40 -1.29 -15.47
CA GLY A 60 15.04 -2.55 -15.87
C GLY A 60 16.50 -2.47 -16.30
N GLU A 61 17.39 -1.72 -15.65
CA GLU A 61 18.84 -1.89 -15.83
C GLU A 61 19.59 -1.66 -14.52
N GLY A 62 20.45 -2.62 -14.11
CA GLY A 62 21.40 -2.43 -13.01
C GLY A 62 21.51 -3.57 -12.00
N GLU A 63 22.13 -3.26 -10.86
CA GLU A 63 22.46 -4.18 -9.75
C GLU A 63 21.23 -4.89 -9.14
N ALA A 64 20.08 -4.21 -9.16
CA ALA A 64 18.81 -4.77 -8.73
C ALA A 64 18.35 -5.94 -9.62
N ALA A 65 18.38 -5.79 -10.96
CA ALA A 65 17.96 -6.86 -11.87
C ALA A 65 18.83 -8.12 -11.70
N ARG A 66 20.14 -7.94 -11.52
CA ARG A 66 21.08 -9.03 -11.25
C ARG A 66 20.82 -9.71 -9.90
N PHE A 67 20.45 -8.95 -8.87
CA PHE A 67 20.00 -9.53 -7.59
C PHE A 67 18.77 -10.39 -7.78
N MET A 68 17.77 -9.90 -8.49
CA MET A 68 16.52 -10.64 -8.74
C MET A 68 16.79 -11.95 -9.47
N GLU A 69 17.66 -11.95 -10.48
CA GLU A 69 18.05 -13.14 -11.23
C GLU A 69 18.81 -14.17 -10.36
N GLU A 70 19.83 -13.74 -9.60
CA GLU A 70 20.61 -14.60 -8.71
C GLU A 70 19.73 -15.19 -7.59
N ALA A 71 18.86 -14.34 -7.01
CA ALA A 71 17.83 -14.71 -6.04
C ALA A 71 16.76 -15.65 -6.62
N GLY A 72 16.64 -15.73 -7.95
CA GLY A 72 15.57 -16.48 -8.62
C GLY A 72 14.20 -15.88 -8.44
N LEU A 73 14.16 -14.61 -8.06
CA LEU A 73 12.94 -13.91 -7.72
C LEU A 73 12.44 -13.19 -8.97
N ARG A 74 11.23 -13.53 -9.41
CA ARG A 74 10.52 -12.86 -10.49
C ARG A 74 9.40 -12.07 -9.84
N PRO A 75 9.54 -10.76 -9.54
CA PRO A 75 8.54 -9.97 -8.80
C PRO A 75 7.13 -10.12 -9.36
N LYS A 76 7.05 -10.08 -10.69
CA LYS A 76 5.79 -10.18 -11.43
C LYS A 76 5.13 -11.54 -11.32
N GLU A 77 5.84 -12.57 -10.89
CA GLU A 77 5.29 -13.91 -10.75
C GLU A 77 5.21 -14.32 -9.29
N ASP A 78 6.19 -13.95 -8.48
CA ASP A 78 6.41 -14.52 -7.15
C ASP A 78 5.92 -13.63 -6.02
N VAL A 79 5.72 -12.32 -6.25
CA VAL A 79 5.14 -11.41 -5.26
C VAL A 79 3.65 -11.26 -5.50
N ASP A 80 2.86 -11.54 -4.47
CA ASP A 80 1.41 -11.50 -4.51
C ASP A 80 0.88 -10.22 -3.86
N THR A 81 1.46 -9.76 -2.75
CA THR A 81 1.05 -8.51 -2.09
C THR A 81 2.26 -7.74 -1.56
N VAL A 82 2.21 -6.42 -1.66
CA VAL A 82 3.18 -5.48 -1.08
C VAL A 82 2.46 -4.59 -0.09
N THR A 83 2.92 -4.58 1.17
CA THR A 83 2.47 -3.65 2.20
C THR A 83 3.62 -2.70 2.54
N VAL A 84 3.37 -1.40 2.51
CA VAL A 84 4.33 -0.36 2.87
C VAL A 84 3.76 0.44 4.02
N ALA A 85 4.50 0.58 5.11
CA ALA A 85 4.17 1.43 6.24
C ALA A 85 5.28 2.44 6.46
N ALA A 86 4.96 3.73 6.30
CA ALA A 86 5.88 4.82 6.57
C ALA A 86 5.62 5.42 7.95
N MET A 87 6.69 5.55 8.73
CA MET A 87 6.64 6.18 10.04
C MET A 87 6.71 7.71 9.90
N PRO A 88 6.16 8.47 10.85
CA PRO A 88 6.30 9.92 10.83
C PRO A 88 7.78 10.30 10.92
N ARG A 89 8.17 11.34 10.17
CA ARG A 89 9.55 11.85 10.21
C ARG A 89 9.83 12.39 11.61
N SER A 90 10.74 11.72 12.33
CA SER A 90 11.26 12.25 13.59
C SER A 90 12.32 13.32 13.31
N ALA A 91 12.31 14.41 14.09
CA ALA A 91 13.28 15.48 13.95
C ALA A 91 14.71 14.92 14.07
N GLY A 92 15.50 15.06 13.00
CA GLY A 92 16.88 14.57 12.94
C GLY A 92 17.13 13.34 12.06
N ARG A 93 16.09 12.62 11.60
CA ARG A 93 16.23 11.51 10.64
C ARG A 93 16.04 12.00 9.20
N ARG A 94 17.05 11.77 8.34
CA ARG A 94 17.03 12.19 6.92
C ARG A 94 16.31 11.21 6.01
N HIS A 95 16.28 9.91 6.33
CA HIS A 95 15.54 8.91 5.58
C HIS A 95 14.11 8.75 6.12
N ASP A 96 13.20 8.42 5.21
CA ASP A 96 11.85 8.01 5.56
C ASP A 96 11.93 6.60 6.16
N ASP A 97 11.71 6.48 7.47
CA ASP A 97 11.67 5.20 8.18
C ASP A 97 10.45 4.42 7.64
N ALA A 98 10.70 3.42 6.80
CA ALA A 98 9.65 2.65 6.14
C ALA A 98 9.85 1.15 6.38
N LEU A 99 8.76 0.48 6.75
CA LEU A 99 8.66 -0.97 6.78
C LEU A 99 7.95 -1.41 5.51
N VAL A 100 8.56 -2.34 4.78
CA VAL A 100 7.97 -2.97 3.59
C VAL A 100 7.85 -4.46 3.85
N LEU A 101 6.65 -5.00 3.62
CA LEU A 101 6.36 -6.42 3.75
C LEU A 101 5.92 -6.94 2.39
N PHE A 102 6.53 -8.05 1.97
CA PHE A 102 6.20 -8.74 0.74
C PHE A 102 5.60 -10.09 1.07
N GLU A 103 4.40 -10.33 0.58
CA GLU A 103 3.77 -11.64 0.61
C GLU A 103 3.85 -12.29 -0.76
N GLY A 104 4.16 -13.58 -0.81
CA GLY A 104 4.38 -14.26 -2.07
C GLY A 104 4.88 -15.69 -1.93
N ARG A 105 5.73 -16.09 -2.88
CA ARG A 105 6.34 -17.41 -2.99
C ARG A 105 7.86 -17.25 -3.07
N PHE A 106 8.51 -17.44 -1.93
CA PHE A 106 9.93 -17.20 -1.76
C PHE A 106 10.67 -18.50 -1.41
N ASP A 107 11.95 -18.55 -1.80
CA ASP A 107 12.92 -19.52 -1.30
C ASP A 107 13.87 -18.79 -0.32
N PRO A 108 13.63 -18.89 1.00
CA PRO A 108 14.42 -18.18 2.00
C PRO A 108 15.91 -18.54 1.96
N ALA A 109 16.25 -19.79 1.61
CA ALA A 109 17.64 -20.22 1.56
C ALA A 109 18.38 -19.58 0.36
N ARG A 110 17.71 -19.50 -0.79
CA ARG A 110 18.25 -18.82 -1.97
C ARG A 110 18.38 -17.31 -1.75
N LEU A 111 17.37 -16.68 -1.14
CA LEU A 111 17.40 -15.25 -0.81
C LEU A 111 18.51 -14.94 0.22
N ALA A 112 18.65 -15.76 1.27
CA ALA A 112 19.71 -15.66 2.25
C ALA A 112 21.10 -15.76 1.61
N SER A 113 21.30 -16.73 0.71
CA SER A 113 22.54 -16.88 -0.03
C SER A 113 22.84 -15.65 -0.89
N ALA A 114 21.85 -15.16 -1.65
CA ALA A 114 22.01 -14.02 -2.56
C ALA A 114 22.32 -12.70 -1.84
N ILE A 115 21.74 -12.48 -0.66
CA ILE A 115 21.96 -11.26 0.13
C ILE A 115 23.29 -11.33 0.92
N THR A 116 23.66 -12.52 1.42
CA THR A 116 24.96 -12.75 2.07
C THR A 116 26.11 -12.60 1.08
N ALA A 117 25.96 -13.08 -0.15
CA ALA A 117 26.94 -12.89 -1.22
C ALA A 117 27.19 -11.41 -1.55
N ARG A 118 26.27 -10.51 -1.16
CA ARG A 118 26.37 -9.05 -1.30
C ARG A 118 26.89 -8.35 -0.04
N GLY A 119 27.33 -9.11 0.96
CA GLY A 119 27.90 -8.57 2.20
C GLY A 119 26.89 -8.34 3.32
N ALA A 120 25.66 -8.84 3.20
CA ALA A 120 24.73 -8.80 4.32
C ALA A 120 25.16 -9.77 5.43
N MET A 121 24.98 -9.36 6.68
CA MET A 121 25.40 -10.12 7.86
C MET A 121 24.19 -10.73 8.55
N LEU A 122 24.19 -12.05 8.73
CA LEU A 122 23.16 -12.75 9.51
C LEU A 122 23.24 -12.32 10.99
N GLN A 123 22.11 -11.86 11.50
CA GLN A 123 21.86 -11.61 12.92
C GLN A 123 20.78 -12.56 13.43
N ARG A 124 20.96 -13.02 14.66
CA ARG A 124 20.00 -13.91 15.33
C ARG A 124 19.34 -13.17 16.47
N SER A 125 18.01 -13.21 16.52
CA SER A 125 17.23 -12.68 17.64
C SER A 125 16.29 -13.74 18.20
N PRO A 126 15.79 -13.58 19.45
CA PRO A 126 14.78 -14.47 20.01
C PRO A 126 13.51 -14.59 19.15
N ASP A 127 13.18 -13.54 18.41
CA ASP A 127 11.97 -13.44 17.58
C ASP A 127 12.20 -13.89 16.12
N GLY A 128 13.44 -14.22 15.75
CA GLY A 128 13.78 -14.72 14.42
C GLY A 128 15.11 -14.18 13.89
N ASP A 129 15.58 -14.82 12.83
CA ASP A 129 16.79 -14.45 12.13
C ASP A 129 16.51 -13.32 11.12
N TYR A 130 17.46 -12.40 10.97
CA TYR A 130 17.42 -11.32 9.98
C TYR A 130 18.82 -11.02 9.45
N PHE A 131 18.91 -10.26 8.37
CA PHE A 131 20.15 -9.89 7.72
C PHE A 131 20.32 -8.38 7.77
N LEU A 132 21.44 -7.92 8.32
CA LEU A 132 21.87 -6.52 8.22
C LEU A 132 22.48 -6.29 6.85
N LEU A 133 21.95 -5.29 6.13
CA LEU A 133 22.48 -4.90 4.84
C LEU A 133 23.76 -4.08 5.03
N PRO A 134 24.74 -4.21 4.12
CA PRO A 134 25.95 -3.40 4.17
C PRO A 134 25.56 -1.92 4.08
N ASP A 135 25.86 -1.18 5.14
CA ASP A 135 25.45 0.21 5.28
C ASP A 135 26.21 1.09 4.29
N LYS A 136 25.49 1.87 3.48
CA LYS A 136 26.09 2.91 2.62
C LYS A 136 26.06 4.29 3.30
N SER A 137 25.54 4.41 4.53
CA SER A 137 25.37 5.68 5.21
C SER A 137 25.84 5.66 6.67
N GLU A 138 26.83 6.46 7.04
CA GLU A 138 27.35 6.53 8.42
C GLU A 138 26.38 7.17 9.45
N ARG A 139 25.15 7.51 9.06
CA ARG A 139 24.17 8.20 9.92
C ARG A 139 22.74 7.74 9.64
N GLY A 140 22.40 6.55 10.14
CA GLY A 140 21.05 5.97 10.09
C GLY A 140 20.97 4.69 10.91
N ASP A 141 19.75 4.19 11.13
CA ASP A 141 19.55 2.79 11.56
C ASP A 141 19.82 1.91 10.34
N PRO A 142 20.71 0.90 10.41
CA PRO A 142 21.07 0.10 9.25
C PRO A 142 19.84 -0.56 8.61
N GLY A 143 19.88 -0.69 7.29
CA GLY A 143 18.89 -1.45 6.56
C GLY A 143 18.93 -2.92 6.96
N ALA A 144 17.78 -3.54 7.12
CA ALA A 144 17.65 -4.95 7.49
C ALA A 144 16.58 -5.64 6.63
N VAL A 145 16.75 -6.95 6.45
CA VAL A 145 15.78 -7.82 5.79
C VAL A 145 15.63 -9.12 6.58
N ALA A 146 14.40 -9.57 6.80
CA ALA A 146 14.10 -10.89 7.34
C ALA A 146 13.30 -11.72 6.34
N PHE A 147 13.74 -12.95 6.10
CA PHE A 147 12.98 -13.95 5.36
C PHE A 147 12.13 -14.76 6.35
N ALA A 148 11.09 -14.12 6.88
CA ALA A 148 10.29 -14.63 8.00
C ALA A 148 9.57 -15.96 7.71
N SER A 149 9.29 -16.24 6.43
CA SER A 149 8.83 -17.55 5.95
C SER A 149 9.06 -17.70 4.44
N SER A 150 8.69 -18.85 3.87
CA SER A 150 8.60 -19.01 2.40
C SER A 150 7.51 -18.15 1.74
N ARG A 151 6.77 -17.35 2.53
CA ARG A 151 5.71 -16.48 2.04
C ARG A 151 5.84 -15.03 2.47
N LEU A 152 6.72 -14.70 3.41
CA LEU A 152 6.82 -13.36 3.97
C LEU A 152 8.27 -12.91 4.00
N VAL A 153 8.54 -11.79 3.34
CA VAL A 153 9.79 -11.03 3.45
C VAL A 153 9.49 -9.70 4.11
N ILE A 154 10.30 -9.32 5.09
CA ILE A 154 10.19 -8.07 5.84
C ILE A 154 11.44 -7.26 5.56
N ALA A 155 11.32 -6.01 5.15
CA ALA A 155 12.44 -5.13 4.88
C ALA A 155 12.19 -3.75 5.49
N GLY A 156 13.24 -3.11 5.99
CA GLY A 156 13.15 -1.79 6.60
C GLY A 156 14.45 -1.44 7.32
N THR A 157 14.36 -0.61 8.34
CA THR A 157 15.47 -0.46 9.30
C THR A 157 15.55 -1.66 10.25
N GLU A 158 16.71 -1.89 10.87
CA GLU A 158 16.89 -2.98 11.85
C GLU A 158 15.85 -2.93 12.97
N SER A 159 15.60 -1.74 13.54
CA SER A 159 14.59 -1.58 14.59
C SER A 159 13.17 -1.94 14.12
N GLN A 160 12.82 -1.62 12.87
CA GLN A 160 11.51 -1.96 12.31
C GLN A 160 11.37 -3.45 12.01
N VAL A 161 12.40 -4.08 11.45
CA VAL A 161 12.39 -5.52 11.12
C VAL A 161 12.31 -6.36 12.38
N THR A 162 13.12 -6.04 13.39
CA THR A 162 13.08 -6.74 14.69
C THR A 162 11.75 -6.56 15.40
N ALA A 163 11.17 -5.36 15.39
CA ALA A 163 9.84 -5.12 15.94
C ALA A 163 8.74 -5.90 15.20
N ALA A 164 8.80 -5.99 13.86
CA ALA A 164 7.87 -6.76 13.06
C ALA A 164 7.98 -8.27 13.36
N LEU A 165 9.20 -8.81 13.49
CA LEU A 165 9.43 -10.20 13.91
C LEU A 165 8.84 -10.47 15.29
N ALA A 166 9.07 -9.59 16.26
CA ALA A 166 8.51 -9.72 17.61
C ALA A 166 6.97 -9.67 17.60
N ASN A 167 6.38 -8.80 16.78
CA ASN A 167 4.92 -8.69 16.67
C ASN A 167 4.28 -9.92 16.01
N ARG A 168 5.00 -10.62 15.13
CA ARG A 168 4.51 -11.83 14.46
C ARG A 168 4.18 -12.96 15.43
N HIS A 169 4.94 -13.09 16.52
CA HIS A 169 4.70 -14.12 17.54
C HIS A 169 3.59 -13.75 18.53
N LYS A 170 3.16 -12.48 18.55
CA LYS A 170 2.07 -12.02 19.42
C LYS A 170 0.72 -12.37 18.82
N ARG A 171 -0.20 -12.81 19.68
CA ARG A 171 -1.60 -13.01 19.28
C ARG A 171 -2.18 -11.68 18.81
N GLY A 172 -2.42 -11.57 17.50
CA GLY A 172 -2.99 -10.42 16.80
C GLY A 172 -1.99 -9.29 16.48
N GLY A 173 -0.73 -9.65 16.24
CA GLY A 173 0.24 -8.81 15.55
C GLY A 173 0.63 -7.54 16.30
N SER A 174 0.77 -6.45 15.56
CA SER A 174 1.08 -5.11 16.06
C SER A 174 -0.10 -4.41 16.72
N GLY A 175 -1.33 -4.96 16.59
CA GLY A 175 -2.57 -4.28 16.98
C GLY A 175 -3.27 -3.52 15.85
N PHE A 176 -2.61 -3.32 14.70
CA PHE A 176 -3.15 -2.53 13.58
C PHE A 176 -4.54 -3.00 13.10
N LEU A 177 -4.71 -4.29 12.79
CA LEU A 177 -6.01 -4.84 12.36
C LEU A 177 -7.11 -4.76 13.43
N ARG A 178 -6.77 -4.44 14.69
CA ARG A 178 -7.72 -4.26 15.79
C ARG A 178 -8.08 -2.80 16.03
N GLY A 179 -7.65 -1.89 15.15
CA GLY A 179 -7.99 -0.48 15.23
C GLY A 179 -6.92 0.41 15.84
N GLU A 180 -5.70 -0.09 16.10
CA GLU A 180 -4.62 0.79 16.54
C GLU A 180 -4.13 1.68 15.40
N GLY A 181 -3.82 2.94 15.71
CA GLY A 181 -3.28 3.90 14.73
C GLY A 181 -4.22 4.17 13.56
N LEU A 182 -3.65 4.10 12.35
CA LEU A 182 -4.42 4.18 11.10
C LEU A 182 -5.36 2.97 10.89
N GLY A 183 -5.16 1.87 11.61
CA GLY A 183 -5.95 0.65 11.47
C GLY A 183 -7.44 0.83 11.80
N ARG A 184 -7.79 1.83 12.63
CA ARG A 184 -9.20 2.18 12.91
C ARG A 184 -9.99 2.63 11.69
N HIS A 185 -9.31 3.02 10.61
CA HIS A 185 -9.92 3.51 9.39
C HIS A 185 -10.03 2.44 8.29
N LEU A 186 -9.61 1.19 8.56
CA LEU A 186 -9.70 0.10 7.57
C LEU A 186 -11.12 -0.16 7.08
N SER A 187 -12.14 0.03 7.94
CA SER A 187 -13.55 -0.12 7.55
C SER A 187 -14.02 0.90 6.51
N ARG A 188 -13.25 1.98 6.28
CA ARG A 188 -13.53 2.99 5.25
C ARG A 188 -13.02 2.59 3.87
N LEU A 189 -12.21 1.54 3.80
CA LEU A 189 -11.69 1.01 2.54
C LEU A 189 -12.61 -0.09 2.01
N PRO A 190 -12.82 -0.18 0.69
CA PRO A 190 -13.46 -1.35 0.10
C PRO A 190 -12.66 -2.61 0.42
N ALA A 191 -13.32 -3.63 0.96
CA ALA A 191 -12.67 -4.88 1.36
C ALA A 191 -12.04 -5.66 0.19
N ASP A 192 -12.52 -5.39 -1.02
CA ASP A 192 -12.10 -5.99 -2.28
C ASP A 192 -11.24 -5.04 -3.15
N ALA A 193 -10.66 -4.00 -2.53
CA ALA A 193 -9.71 -3.13 -3.21
C ALA A 193 -8.41 -3.88 -3.54
N SER A 194 -8.03 -3.87 -4.82
CA SER A 194 -6.75 -4.41 -5.30
C SER A 194 -5.56 -3.55 -4.88
N MET A 195 -5.80 -2.29 -4.55
CA MET A 195 -4.82 -1.39 -3.96
C MET A 195 -5.52 -0.43 -3.01
N TRP A 196 -4.88 -0.07 -1.91
CA TRP A 196 -5.32 1.02 -1.07
C TRP A 196 -4.18 1.72 -0.35
N VAL A 197 -4.44 2.95 0.10
CA VAL A 197 -3.55 3.76 0.91
C VAL A 197 -4.35 4.48 1.99
N LEU A 198 -3.79 4.58 3.19
CA LEU A 198 -4.25 5.40 4.30
C LEU A 198 -3.12 6.34 4.70
N VAL A 199 -3.41 7.63 4.84
CA VAL A 199 -2.43 8.64 5.21
C VAL A 199 -3.00 9.52 6.31
N ASP A 200 -2.31 9.60 7.44
CA ASP A 200 -2.49 10.67 8.41
C ASP A 200 -1.77 11.91 7.88
N THR A 201 -2.54 12.84 7.30
CA THR A 201 -2.00 14.03 6.64
C THR A 201 -1.34 15.01 7.62
N LYS A 202 -1.72 14.96 8.90
CA LYS A 202 -1.12 15.77 9.98
C LYS A 202 0.27 15.24 10.32
N ARG A 203 0.45 13.92 10.30
CA ARG A 203 1.72 13.23 10.62
C ARG A 203 2.60 12.98 9.38
N PHE A 204 2.02 13.03 8.20
CA PHE A 204 2.70 12.85 6.92
C PHE A 204 2.25 13.95 5.94
N PRO A 205 2.86 15.16 6.01
CA PRO A 205 2.44 16.29 5.18
C PRO A 205 2.87 16.07 3.71
N ILE A 206 2.08 15.30 2.96
CA ILE A 206 2.24 15.08 1.50
C ILE A 206 2.22 16.43 0.76
N ALA A 207 1.43 17.38 1.26
CA ALA A 207 1.16 18.67 0.62
C ALA A 207 2.33 19.68 0.62
N ARG A 208 3.45 19.43 1.31
CA ARG A 208 4.55 20.43 1.36
C ARG A 208 5.55 20.35 0.21
N ARG A 209 5.54 19.27 -0.59
CA ARG A 209 6.60 19.02 -1.58
C ARG A 209 6.21 19.25 -3.04
N GLN A 210 4.93 19.18 -3.40
CA GLN A 210 4.48 19.29 -4.79
C GLN A 210 3.61 20.52 -5.12
N VAL A 211 3.06 21.23 -4.13
CA VAL A 211 2.25 22.44 -4.38
C VAL A 211 3.09 23.72 -4.21
N ARG A 212 4.24 23.78 -4.90
CA ARG A 212 5.05 25.01 -4.99
C ARG A 212 5.03 25.63 -6.39
N GLU A 213 4.36 25.00 -7.33
CA GLU A 213 4.04 25.59 -8.63
C GLU A 213 2.53 25.52 -8.80
N GLU A 214 1.82 26.62 -8.58
CA GLU A 214 0.89 27.20 -9.55
C GLU A 214 0.26 28.50 -9.04
N ARG A 215 -0.15 29.33 -10.00
CA ARG A 215 -0.38 30.78 -9.93
C ARG A 215 -1.53 31.17 -9.01
N SER A 216 -1.39 32.34 -8.39
CA SER A 216 -2.39 32.98 -7.54
C SER A 216 -3.69 33.33 -8.28
N GLY A 217 -4.83 33.05 -7.64
CA GLY A 217 -6.14 33.63 -7.98
C GLY A 217 -7.22 32.70 -8.55
N ASP A 218 -7.18 31.39 -8.29
CA ASP A 218 -8.11 30.41 -8.89
C ASP A 218 -8.88 29.61 -7.80
N PRO A 219 -10.07 29.03 -8.07
CA PRO A 219 -10.85 28.19 -7.13
C PRO A 219 -10.07 27.02 -6.53
N SER A 220 -8.91 26.70 -7.11
CA SER A 220 -7.91 25.79 -6.57
C SER A 220 -7.36 26.23 -5.21
N GLU A 221 -7.29 27.53 -4.88
CA GLU A 221 -6.82 28.01 -3.58
C GLU A 221 -7.78 27.67 -2.44
N ALA A 222 -9.09 27.79 -2.69
CA ALA A 222 -10.12 27.41 -1.72
C ALA A 222 -10.11 25.89 -1.49
N LEU A 223 -9.97 25.11 -2.56
CA LEU A 223 -9.83 23.66 -2.48
C LEU A 223 -8.54 23.24 -1.76
N VAL A 224 -7.39 23.83 -2.10
CA VAL A 224 -6.10 23.59 -1.43
C VAL A 224 -6.16 24.01 0.04
N GLY A 225 -6.83 25.12 0.35
CA GLY A 225 -7.08 25.58 1.71
C GLY A 225 -7.92 24.58 2.51
N ALA A 226 -9.03 24.13 1.94
CA ALA A 226 -9.92 23.15 2.57
C ALA A 226 -9.24 21.78 2.72
N MET A 227 -8.39 21.37 1.78
CA MET A 227 -7.56 20.15 1.90
C MET A 227 -6.57 20.19 3.07
N LYS A 228 -6.22 21.37 3.61
CA LYS A 228 -5.40 21.46 4.84
C LYS A 228 -6.16 21.04 6.10
N SER A 229 -7.48 21.08 6.07
CA SER A 229 -8.32 20.63 7.20
C SER A 229 -8.47 19.11 7.25
N VAL A 230 -8.27 18.44 6.11
CA VAL A 230 -8.37 16.99 5.99
C VAL A 230 -7.31 16.36 6.85
N SER A 231 -7.71 15.56 7.83
CA SER A 231 -6.83 14.88 8.78
C SER A 231 -6.44 13.46 8.37
N LEU A 232 -7.26 12.84 7.52
CA LEU A 232 -7.03 11.51 6.97
C LEU A 232 -7.33 11.53 5.48
N PHE A 233 -6.45 10.94 4.69
CA PHE A 233 -6.72 10.65 3.29
C PHE A 233 -6.68 9.13 3.09
N ALA A 234 -7.77 8.57 2.57
CA ALA A 234 -7.87 7.20 2.14
C ALA A 234 -8.04 7.15 0.63
N PHE A 235 -7.29 6.30 -0.04
CA PHE A 235 -7.43 6.04 -1.48
C PHE A 235 -7.52 4.55 -1.70
N ALA A 236 -8.39 4.11 -2.60
CA ALA A 236 -8.52 2.72 -2.99
C ALA A 236 -8.71 2.63 -4.50
N ALA A 237 -8.20 1.55 -5.06
CA ALA A 237 -8.41 1.19 -6.45
C ALA A 237 -8.77 -0.30 -6.53
N LYS A 238 -9.79 -0.61 -7.33
CA LYS A 238 -10.19 -1.98 -7.64
C LYS A 238 -10.07 -2.22 -9.12
N ALA A 239 -9.30 -3.24 -9.49
CA ALA A 239 -9.22 -3.66 -10.88
C ALA A 239 -10.55 -4.33 -11.30
N GLN A 240 -11.07 -3.91 -12.44
CA GLN A 240 -12.19 -4.55 -13.11
C GLN A 240 -11.72 -5.12 -14.46
N GLN A 241 -12.59 -5.86 -15.14
CA GLN A 241 -12.27 -6.47 -16.43
C GLN A 241 -11.89 -5.40 -17.48
N ASP A 242 -12.66 -4.31 -17.54
CA ASP A 242 -12.54 -3.27 -18.57
C ASP A 242 -12.17 -1.89 -18.00
N GLY A 243 -11.69 -1.83 -16.75
CA GLY A 243 -11.47 -0.54 -16.08
C GLY A 243 -10.85 -0.63 -14.70
N LEU A 244 -10.68 0.55 -14.09
CA LEU A 244 -10.26 0.72 -12.72
C LEU A 244 -11.33 1.54 -11.99
N GLN A 245 -11.83 1.02 -10.87
CA GLN A 245 -12.67 1.80 -9.98
C GLN A 245 -11.78 2.47 -8.95
N LEU A 246 -11.88 3.78 -8.83
CA LEU A 246 -11.13 4.58 -7.88
C LEU A 246 -12.07 5.12 -6.81
N THR A 247 -11.58 5.14 -5.57
CA THR A 247 -12.29 5.72 -4.43
C THR A 247 -11.29 6.55 -3.64
N ALA A 248 -11.67 7.78 -3.29
CA ALA A 248 -10.88 8.65 -2.44
C ALA A 248 -11.80 9.21 -1.35
N THR A 249 -11.35 9.16 -0.11
CA THR A 249 -12.09 9.63 1.06
C THR A 249 -11.18 10.55 1.86
N GLY A 250 -11.65 11.76 2.12
CA GLY A 250 -10.99 12.71 3.02
C GLY A 250 -11.82 12.88 4.28
N LEU A 251 -11.19 12.75 5.45
CA LEU A 251 -11.85 13.01 6.73
C LEU A 251 -11.57 14.45 7.17
N SER A 252 -12.63 15.21 7.46
CA SER A 252 -12.53 16.51 8.14
C SER A 252 -13.49 16.54 9.33
N ASP A 253 -12.99 17.01 10.47
CA ASP A 253 -13.77 17.11 11.70
C ASP A 253 -14.74 18.33 11.68
N ASP A 254 -14.62 19.20 10.68
CA ASP A 254 -15.45 20.40 10.54
C ASP A 254 -16.58 20.20 9.52
N ALA A 255 -17.83 20.35 9.98
CA ALA A 255 -19.02 20.14 9.15
C ALA A 255 -19.16 21.17 8.03
N GLU A 256 -18.79 22.43 8.30
CA GLU A 256 -18.83 23.51 7.31
C GLU A 256 -17.78 23.26 6.21
N THR A 257 -16.56 22.91 6.60
CA THR A 257 -15.52 22.55 5.62
C THR A 257 -15.89 21.31 4.79
N ARG A 258 -16.58 20.31 5.35
CA ARG A 258 -17.06 19.15 4.57
C ARG A 258 -18.06 19.56 3.48
N GLU A 259 -18.99 20.45 3.80
CA GLU A 259 -19.96 20.96 2.83
C GLU A 259 -19.29 21.76 1.72
N LEU A 260 -18.37 22.66 2.10
CA LEU A 260 -17.58 23.43 1.14
C LEU A 260 -16.72 22.54 0.23
N LEU A 261 -16.15 21.46 0.76
CA LEU A 261 -15.37 20.49 -0.02
C LEU A 261 -16.24 19.73 -1.02
N GLU A 262 -17.41 19.26 -0.60
CA GLU A 262 -18.37 18.57 -1.47
C GLU A 262 -18.79 19.47 -2.65
N ASP A 263 -19.21 20.70 -2.33
CA ASP A 263 -19.65 21.67 -3.33
C ASP A 263 -18.50 22.09 -4.26
N ALA A 264 -17.30 22.29 -3.72
CA ALA A 264 -16.11 22.61 -4.51
C ALA A 264 -15.76 21.47 -5.48
N LEU A 265 -15.77 20.22 -5.02
CA LEU A 265 -15.49 19.05 -5.86
C LEU A 265 -16.54 18.88 -6.97
N ARG A 266 -17.82 19.07 -6.65
CA ARG A 266 -18.90 19.07 -7.65
C ARG A 266 -18.75 20.20 -8.67
N GLY A 267 -18.37 21.39 -8.21
CA GLY A 267 -18.08 22.54 -9.06
C GLY A 267 -16.93 22.29 -10.03
N VAL A 268 -15.80 21.76 -9.53
CA VAL A 268 -14.63 21.40 -10.37
C VAL A 268 -15.00 20.34 -11.40
N LEU A 269 -15.74 19.30 -11.01
CA LEU A 269 -16.23 18.26 -11.94
C LEU A 269 -17.16 18.84 -13.02
N ALA A 270 -18.05 19.78 -12.65
CA ALA A 270 -18.90 20.47 -13.61
C ALA A 270 -18.08 21.30 -14.61
N MET A 271 -17.09 22.05 -14.13
CA MET A 271 -16.18 22.82 -14.98
C MET A 271 -15.39 21.94 -15.95
N TRP A 272 -14.83 20.82 -15.47
CA TRP A 272 -14.12 19.88 -16.33
C TRP A 272 -15.04 19.23 -17.37
N ARG A 273 -16.29 18.92 -17.02
CA ARG A 273 -17.27 18.41 -17.98
C ARG A 273 -17.57 19.42 -19.08
N MET A 274 -17.68 20.71 -18.76
CA MET A 274 -17.87 21.77 -19.75
C MET A 274 -16.63 21.92 -20.66
N ALA A 275 -15.43 22.00 -20.08
CA ALA A 275 -14.19 22.12 -20.85
C ALA A 275 -13.95 20.90 -21.75
N ALA A 276 -14.25 19.70 -21.26
CA ALA A 276 -14.18 18.47 -22.04
C ALA A 276 -15.22 18.45 -23.17
N GLN A 277 -16.42 18.98 -22.96
CA GLN A 277 -17.42 19.06 -24.03
C GLN A 277 -16.94 19.90 -25.22
N GLU A 278 -16.15 20.93 -24.99
CA GLU A 278 -15.56 21.77 -26.04
C GLU A 278 -14.34 21.15 -26.71
N LYS A 279 -13.47 20.48 -25.93
CA LYS A 279 -12.13 20.06 -26.41
C LYS A 279 -11.98 18.55 -26.64
N SER A 280 -12.72 17.72 -25.91
CA SER A 280 -12.56 16.26 -25.88
C SER A 280 -13.89 15.59 -25.47
N PRO A 281 -14.92 15.58 -26.34
CA PRO A 281 -16.29 15.17 -26.00
C PRO A 281 -16.39 13.75 -25.41
N GLU A 282 -15.50 12.86 -25.82
CA GLU A 282 -15.36 11.49 -25.30
C GLU A 282 -15.07 11.45 -23.79
N LEU A 283 -14.33 12.42 -23.26
CA LEU A 283 -14.00 12.50 -21.83
C LEU A 283 -15.21 12.86 -20.96
N VAL A 284 -16.24 13.50 -21.53
CA VAL A 284 -17.46 13.84 -20.79
C VAL A 284 -18.13 12.58 -20.24
N SER A 285 -18.12 11.48 -21.01
CA SER A 285 -18.70 10.20 -20.60
C SER A 285 -17.96 9.58 -19.39
N VAL A 286 -16.64 9.76 -19.32
CA VAL A 286 -15.80 9.31 -18.21
C VAL A 286 -16.00 10.21 -16.99
N LEU A 287 -15.98 11.53 -17.17
CA LEU A 287 -16.19 12.51 -16.10
C LEU A 287 -17.56 12.38 -15.44
N ARG A 288 -18.58 11.88 -16.15
CA ARG A 288 -19.91 11.60 -15.61
C ARG A 288 -19.95 10.41 -14.65
N ARG A 289 -18.97 9.51 -14.68
CA ARG A 289 -18.88 8.36 -13.76
C ARG A 289 -18.31 8.72 -12.38
N PHE A 290 -17.76 9.92 -12.23
CA PHE A 290 -17.31 10.40 -10.92
C PHE A 290 -18.51 10.84 -10.09
N GLU A 291 -18.63 10.24 -8.91
CA GLU A 291 -19.61 10.55 -7.90
C GLU A 291 -18.91 11.21 -6.71
N VAL A 292 -19.56 12.21 -6.12
CA VAL A 292 -19.08 12.93 -4.93
C VAL A 292 -20.22 12.92 -3.92
N ASP A 293 -19.95 12.31 -2.78
CA ASP A 293 -20.88 12.16 -1.67
C ASP A 293 -20.18 12.47 -0.34
N ARG A 294 -20.97 12.74 0.69
CA ARG A 294 -20.55 13.05 2.06
C ARG A 294 -21.31 12.15 3.02
N ASP A 295 -20.57 11.44 3.87
CA ASP A 295 -21.15 10.65 4.95
C ASP A 295 -21.27 11.47 6.26
N ARG A 296 -22.25 11.11 7.11
CA ARG A 296 -22.44 11.69 8.44
C ARG A 296 -21.25 11.44 9.36
N GLU A 297 -20.52 10.34 9.17
CA GLU A 297 -19.36 9.95 9.99
C GLU A 297 -18.05 10.71 9.68
N GLY A 298 -18.09 11.68 8.77
CA GLY A 298 -16.93 12.48 8.39
C GLY A 298 -16.49 12.23 6.97
#